data_AF-A0A3B9D281-F1
#
_entry.id   AF-A0A3B9D281-F1
#
_cell.length_a   1.000
_cell.length_b   1.000
_cell.length_c   1.000
_cell.angle_alpha   90.00
_cell.angle_beta   90.00
_cell.angle_gamma   90.00
#
_symmetry.space_group_name_H-M   'P 1'
#
loop_
_entity.id
_entity.type
_entity.pdbx_description
1 polymer ?
#
loop_
_entity_poly.entity_id
_entity_poly.type
_entity_poly.pdbx_seq_one_letter_code
_entity_poly.pdbx_strand_id
1 'polypeptide(L)'
;MRNKSIRQTAPFNVKLSGKVCRFRKQVNTNKPCRLCRFDSPETNMSFNRFALLAAFLLVASSVHAQDKKKKINFEDHVKPIFRAKCASCHNTNKKTADLDVTNYTALMQGGGSGAAIEPGSPDDSYLFMVINHDTEPYMPPESDKLPDEMIQTVKTWIELGAPETSTSKVTLPKKEKVNLSVDVAAGARPEGPPPLPDVLSLEPVVHTEATTAVSAIATSPWAKLIAVAG
;
A
#
# COMPACT_ATOMS: atom_id res chain seq x y z
N MET A 1 7.57 64.86 28.52
CA MET A 1 6.69 64.39 29.61
C MET A 1 6.50 62.88 29.49
N ARG A 2 6.87 62.13 30.56
CA ARG A 2 6.42 60.78 31.03
C ARG A 2 5.96 59.76 29.95
N ASN A 3 6.70 58.69 29.65
CA ASN A 3 6.92 57.44 30.42
C ASN A 3 5.66 56.58 30.66
N LYS A 4 5.70 55.32 30.17
CA LYS A 4 5.04 54.04 30.61
C LYS A 4 5.03 53.10 29.39
N SER A 5 5.80 52.02 29.23
CA SER A 5 6.19 50.88 30.10
C SER A 5 5.02 50.15 30.73
N ILE A 6 4.52 49.08 30.09
CA ILE A 6 3.99 47.89 30.77
C ILE A 6 4.35 46.64 29.95
N ARG A 7 5.30 45.86 30.46
CA ARG A 7 5.46 44.41 30.19
C ARG A 7 4.57 43.68 31.19
N GLN A 8 3.85 42.65 30.75
CA GLN A 8 3.27 41.65 31.66
C GLN A 8 3.95 40.32 31.41
N THR A 9 4.74 39.90 32.39
CA THR A 9 5.32 38.58 32.55
C THR A 9 4.51 37.86 33.64
N ALA A 10 3.95 36.69 33.33
CA ALA A 10 3.46 35.74 34.34
C ALA A 10 4.57 34.71 34.65
N PRO A 11 4.91 34.43 35.92
CA PRO A 11 5.90 33.44 36.27
C PRO A 11 5.27 32.05 36.44
N PHE A 12 5.73 31.06 35.67
CA PHE A 12 5.52 29.65 36.00
C PHE A 12 6.77 29.06 36.62
N ASN A 13 6.58 28.47 37.80
CA ASN A 13 7.60 27.95 38.71
C ASN A 13 8.19 26.65 38.14
N VAL A 14 9.52 26.58 37.98
CA VAL A 14 10.23 25.30 37.86
C VAL A 14 11.30 25.26 38.93
N LYS A 15 11.08 24.35 39.88
CA LYS A 15 11.95 24.04 41.01
C LYS A 15 13.08 23.14 40.50
N LEU A 16 14.25 23.70 40.25
CA LEU A 16 15.46 22.93 39.98
C LEU A 16 16.47 23.17 41.10
N SER A 17 16.71 22.08 41.80
CA SER A 17 17.62 21.93 42.93
C SER A 17 19.07 22.03 42.46
N GLY A 18 19.89 22.75 43.23
CA GLY A 18 21.32 22.51 43.31
C GLY A 18 22.17 23.05 42.17
N LYS A 19 22.65 24.29 42.33
CA LYS A 19 24.09 24.61 42.44
C LYS A 19 24.27 26.13 42.48
N VAL A 20 24.84 26.57 43.59
CA VAL A 20 25.36 27.91 43.80
C VAL A 20 26.62 28.06 42.94
N CYS A 21 26.54 28.85 41.88
CA CYS A 21 27.71 29.43 41.23
C CYS A 21 27.57 30.95 41.24
N ARG A 22 28.16 31.59 42.25
CA ARG A 22 28.50 33.02 42.20
C ARG A 22 29.61 33.19 41.17
N PHE A 23 29.37 33.93 40.10
CA PHE A 23 30.45 34.70 39.49
C PHE A 23 29.96 36.09 39.09
N ARG A 24 30.82 37.03 39.44
CA ARG A 24 30.63 38.47 39.52
C ARG A 24 30.64 39.08 38.11
N LYS A 25 29.80 40.10 37.91
CA LYS A 25 29.85 41.10 36.82
C LYS A 25 31.29 41.40 36.40
N GLN A 26 31.57 41.43 35.10
CA GLN A 26 32.09 42.64 34.47
C GLN A 26 31.55 42.81 33.05
N VAL A 27 30.87 43.94 32.89
CA VAL A 27 30.60 44.64 31.64
C VAL A 27 31.93 45.27 31.20
N ASN A 28 32.39 45.09 29.96
CA ASN A 28 32.81 46.25 29.17
C ASN A 28 32.92 45.95 27.67
N THR A 29 32.40 46.93 26.95
CA THR A 29 32.33 47.16 25.52
C THR A 29 33.68 47.57 24.91
N ASN A 30 33.82 47.29 23.62
CA ASN A 30 34.40 48.19 22.60
C ASN A 30 35.76 48.86 22.90
N LYS A 31 36.84 48.29 22.36
CA LYS A 31 37.64 48.81 21.22
C LYS A 31 39.14 48.48 21.32
N PRO A 32 39.83 48.41 20.15
CA PRO A 32 41.19 47.90 20.03
C PRO A 32 42.24 49.03 20.05
N CYS A 33 43.41 48.75 20.63
CA CYS A 33 44.66 49.47 20.35
C CYS A 33 45.76 48.40 20.26
N ARG A 34 46.22 48.05 19.06
CA ARG A 34 47.29 48.70 18.30
C ARG A 34 48.68 48.45 18.92
N LEU A 35 49.50 47.75 18.13
CA LEU A 35 50.96 47.70 18.16
C LEU A 35 51.62 46.93 19.32
N CYS A 36 51.89 45.65 19.07
CA CYS A 36 53.28 45.17 19.12
C CYS A 36 53.54 44.34 17.85
N ARG A 37 54.47 44.86 17.06
CA ARG A 37 55.09 44.26 15.89
C ARG A 37 55.84 43.01 16.37
N PHE A 38 55.54 41.84 15.80
CA PHE A 38 56.41 40.68 15.92
C PHE A 38 56.59 40.05 14.54
N ASP A 39 57.85 39.97 14.17
CA ASP A 39 58.47 39.35 13.01
C ASP A 39 57.71 38.16 12.41
N SER A 40 57.63 38.19 11.08
CA SER A 40 57.41 37.01 10.27
C SER A 40 58.55 36.00 10.44
N PRO A 41 58.23 34.71 10.43
CA PRO A 41 59.06 33.79 9.67
C PRO A 41 58.21 33.15 8.57
N GLU A 42 58.76 33.21 7.36
CA GLU A 42 58.35 32.37 6.25
C GLU A 42 58.52 30.90 6.64
N THR A 43 57.56 30.04 6.31
CA THR A 43 57.81 28.66 5.86
C THR A 43 56.52 27.95 5.45
N ASN A 44 56.45 27.66 4.15
CA ASN A 44 56.07 26.38 3.57
C ASN A 44 54.76 25.68 4.03
N MET A 45 53.71 25.96 3.27
CA MET A 45 53.09 24.98 2.36
C MET A 45 53.29 23.48 2.70
N SER A 46 52.53 22.94 3.66
CA SER A 46 52.31 21.47 3.80
C SER A 46 51.07 21.04 4.61
N PHE A 47 50.13 21.95 4.94
CA PHE A 47 48.93 21.59 5.73
C PHE A 47 47.66 21.37 4.90
N ASN A 48 47.70 21.61 3.59
CA ASN A 48 46.51 21.60 2.73
C ASN A 48 45.99 20.19 2.38
N ARG A 49 46.77 19.13 2.68
CA ARG A 49 46.35 17.73 2.45
C ARG A 49 45.58 17.13 3.62
N PHE A 50 45.82 17.59 4.85
CA PHE A 50 45.10 17.10 6.04
C PHE A 50 43.69 17.70 6.17
N ALA A 51 43.48 18.94 5.71
CA ALA A 51 42.16 19.58 5.72
C ALA A 51 41.18 18.93 4.71
N LEU A 52 41.67 18.45 3.56
CA LEU A 52 40.84 17.77 2.56
C LEU A 52 40.45 16.35 2.97
N LEU A 53 41.32 15.62 3.69
CA LEU A 53 41.00 14.28 4.23
C LEU A 53 39.98 14.33 5.37
N ALA A 54 40.03 15.35 6.24
CA ALA A 54 39.05 15.53 7.31
C ALA A 54 37.67 15.95 6.78
N ALA A 55 37.62 16.75 5.71
CA ALA A 55 36.37 17.10 5.04
C ALA A 55 35.75 15.89 4.31
N PHE A 56 36.55 15.00 3.76
CA PHE A 56 36.06 13.77 3.11
C PHE A 56 35.51 12.74 4.13
N LEU A 57 36.08 12.68 5.34
CA LEU A 57 35.61 11.82 6.42
C LEU A 57 34.30 12.30 7.07
N LEU A 58 34.00 13.61 7.03
CA LEU A 58 32.74 14.16 7.52
C LEU A 58 31.57 13.97 6.54
N VAL A 59 31.83 13.92 5.23
CA VAL A 59 30.79 13.69 4.20
C VAL A 59 30.40 12.21 4.07
N ALA A 60 31.29 11.27 4.49
CA ALA A 60 31.01 9.83 4.43
C ALA A 60 30.02 9.33 5.48
N SER A 61 29.76 10.10 6.55
CA SER A 61 28.89 9.66 7.66
C SER A 61 27.39 9.80 7.39
N SER A 62 26.98 10.45 6.29
CA SER A 62 25.55 10.73 6.03
C SER A 62 24.83 9.68 5.16
N VAL A 63 25.49 8.61 4.71
CA VAL A 63 24.94 7.75 3.64
C VAL A 63 24.24 6.47 4.13
N HIS A 64 24.14 6.17 5.44
CA HIS A 64 23.47 4.93 5.89
C HIS A 64 22.43 5.16 6.99
N ALA A 65 21.40 5.94 6.67
CA ALA A 65 20.06 5.68 7.18
C ALA A 65 19.24 5.03 6.04
N GLN A 66 19.58 3.78 5.71
CA GLN A 66 18.63 2.93 4.99
C GLN A 66 17.47 2.71 5.95
N ASP A 67 16.38 3.44 5.71
CA ASP A 67 15.06 3.20 6.27
C ASP A 67 14.79 1.70 6.09
N LYS A 68 15.03 0.92 7.15
CA LYS A 68 14.68 -0.50 7.15
C LYS A 68 13.16 -0.50 7.09
N LYS A 69 12.59 -0.54 5.87
CA LYS A 69 11.15 -0.73 5.66
C LYS A 69 10.72 -1.81 6.65
N LYS A 70 9.95 -1.41 7.66
CA LYS A 70 9.53 -2.28 8.74
C LYS A 70 8.87 -3.48 8.07
N LYS A 71 9.47 -4.65 8.20
CA LYS A 71 8.98 -5.86 7.53
C LYS A 71 7.74 -6.33 8.28
N ILE A 72 6.60 -5.75 7.93
CA ILE A 72 5.30 -6.14 8.47
C ILE A 72 4.87 -7.40 7.73
N ASN A 73 4.41 -8.38 8.49
CA ASN A 73 3.95 -9.67 7.98
C ASN A 73 2.54 -9.96 8.49
N PHE A 74 1.86 -10.91 7.84
CA PHE A 74 0.52 -11.31 8.24
C PHE A 74 0.54 -11.98 9.62
N GLU A 75 1.37 -13.00 9.80
CA GLU A 75 1.33 -13.86 10.99
C GLU A 75 1.65 -13.14 12.31
N ASP A 76 2.68 -12.27 12.37
CA ASP A 76 3.10 -11.66 13.63
C ASP A 76 2.36 -10.35 13.93
N HIS A 77 1.97 -9.58 12.89
CA HIS A 77 1.45 -8.23 13.07
C HIS A 77 -0.04 -8.09 12.76
N VAL A 78 -0.52 -8.66 11.65
CA VAL A 78 -1.89 -8.42 11.17
C VAL A 78 -2.89 -9.43 11.75
N LYS A 79 -2.50 -10.70 11.84
CA LYS A 79 -3.29 -11.78 12.41
C LYS A 79 -3.78 -11.52 13.84
N PRO A 80 -2.96 -11.00 14.80
CA PRO A 80 -3.48 -10.66 16.13
C PRO A 80 -4.53 -9.54 16.09
N ILE A 81 -4.41 -8.57 15.19
CA ILE A 81 -5.39 -7.49 15.01
C ILE A 81 -6.72 -8.08 14.51
N PHE A 82 -6.68 -8.88 13.45
CA PHE A 82 -7.87 -9.52 12.89
C PHE A 82 -8.51 -10.51 13.88
N ARG A 83 -7.71 -11.24 14.65
CA ARG A 83 -8.21 -12.12 15.70
C ARG A 83 -8.94 -11.34 16.80
N ALA A 84 -8.44 -10.18 17.18
CA ALA A 84 -9.03 -9.37 18.26
C ALA A 84 -10.30 -8.63 17.84
N LYS A 85 -10.39 -8.18 16.58
CA LYS A 85 -11.44 -7.25 16.13
C LYS A 85 -12.39 -7.78 15.06
N CYS A 86 -11.96 -8.76 14.28
CA CYS A 86 -12.69 -9.22 13.09
C CYS A 86 -13.21 -10.66 13.23
N ALA A 87 -12.50 -11.52 13.98
CA ALA A 87 -12.82 -12.94 14.11
C ALA A 87 -14.13 -13.25 14.85
N SER A 88 -14.79 -12.26 15.45
CA SER A 88 -16.13 -12.42 16.03
C SER A 88 -17.20 -12.71 14.96
N CYS A 89 -17.07 -12.08 13.78
CA CYS A 89 -18.03 -12.17 12.68
C CYS A 89 -17.46 -12.75 11.38
N HIS A 90 -16.14 -12.82 11.26
CA HIS A 90 -15.43 -13.39 10.11
C HIS A 90 -14.51 -14.52 10.57
N ASN A 91 -15.07 -15.68 10.82
CA ASN A 91 -14.33 -16.88 11.20
C ASN A 91 -14.82 -18.09 10.40
N THR A 92 -14.16 -19.23 10.55
CA THR A 92 -14.49 -20.46 9.84
C THR A 92 -15.94 -20.91 10.01
N ASN A 93 -16.56 -20.63 11.16
CA ASN A 93 -17.92 -21.05 11.50
C ASN A 93 -18.99 -20.01 11.13
N LYS A 94 -18.63 -18.73 11.18
CA LYS A 94 -19.48 -17.57 10.87
C LYS A 94 -18.72 -16.69 9.88
N LYS A 95 -18.99 -16.90 8.60
CA LYS A 95 -18.39 -16.18 7.47
C LYS A 95 -19.34 -15.13 6.94
N THR A 96 -19.42 -13.99 7.62
CA THR A 96 -20.22 -12.87 7.10
C THR A 96 -19.64 -12.44 5.75
N ALA A 97 -20.48 -12.32 4.72
CA ALA A 97 -20.06 -12.07 3.33
C ALA A 97 -19.06 -13.11 2.78
N ASP A 98 -19.11 -14.35 3.28
CA ASP A 98 -18.23 -15.47 2.92
C ASP A 98 -16.73 -15.21 3.15
N LEU A 99 -16.37 -14.19 3.93
CA LEU A 99 -14.99 -13.83 4.23
C LEU A 99 -14.51 -14.47 5.53
N ASP A 100 -13.33 -15.10 5.46
CA ASP A 100 -12.62 -15.69 6.60
C ASP A 100 -11.25 -15.03 6.78
N VAL A 101 -11.06 -14.33 7.90
CA VAL A 101 -9.82 -13.60 8.21
C VAL A 101 -8.83 -14.41 9.05
N THR A 102 -9.18 -15.65 9.42
CA THR A 102 -8.35 -16.48 10.32
C THR A 102 -7.18 -17.15 9.60
N ASN A 103 -7.33 -17.38 8.29
CA ASN A 103 -6.34 -18.01 7.43
C ASN A 103 -5.95 -17.05 6.30
N TYR A 104 -4.65 -16.88 6.06
CA TYR A 104 -4.11 -16.06 4.99
C TYR A 104 -4.65 -16.46 3.61
N THR A 105 -4.73 -17.77 3.33
CA THR A 105 -5.20 -18.27 2.03
C THR A 105 -6.66 -17.91 1.80
N ALA A 106 -7.51 -18.05 2.81
CA ALA A 106 -8.93 -17.71 2.71
C ALA A 106 -9.14 -16.19 2.59
N LEU A 107 -8.34 -15.40 3.30
CA LEU A 107 -8.35 -13.94 3.19
C LEU A 107 -7.99 -13.46 1.77
N MET A 108 -6.97 -14.07 1.16
CA MET A 108 -6.54 -13.75 -0.20
C MET A 108 -7.51 -14.24 -1.28
N GLN A 109 -8.26 -15.32 -1.03
CA GLN A 109 -9.35 -15.75 -1.91
C GLN A 109 -10.49 -14.72 -1.96
N GLY A 110 -10.68 -13.94 -0.89
CA GLY A 110 -11.74 -12.95 -0.79
C GLY A 110 -13.05 -13.56 -0.28
N GLY A 111 -14.16 -12.85 -0.54
CA GLY A 111 -15.50 -13.26 -0.11
C GLY A 111 -16.52 -13.19 -1.25
N GLY A 112 -17.80 -13.18 -0.91
CA GLY A 112 -18.90 -13.13 -1.89
C GLY A 112 -18.89 -11.87 -2.78
N SER A 113 -18.26 -10.79 -2.32
CA SER A 113 -18.06 -9.54 -3.08
C SER A 113 -16.82 -9.55 -3.99
N GLY A 114 -16.11 -10.67 -4.07
CA GLY A 114 -14.86 -10.80 -4.82
C GLY A 114 -13.60 -10.65 -3.96
N ALA A 115 -12.51 -10.23 -4.59
CA ALA A 115 -11.21 -10.09 -3.93
C ALA A 115 -11.27 -9.02 -2.82
N ALA A 116 -11.00 -9.43 -1.58
CA ALA A 116 -11.05 -8.53 -0.44
C ALA A 116 -9.80 -7.62 -0.35
N ILE A 117 -8.66 -8.11 -0.86
CA ILE A 117 -7.36 -7.45 -0.79
C ILE A 117 -6.74 -7.46 -2.18
N GLU A 118 -6.30 -6.30 -2.65
CA GLU A 118 -5.48 -6.12 -3.84
C GLU A 118 -4.04 -5.81 -3.40
N PRO A 119 -3.10 -6.77 -3.54
CA PRO A 119 -1.72 -6.58 -3.12
C PRO A 119 -1.08 -5.34 -3.78
N GLY A 120 -0.48 -4.46 -2.98
CA GLY A 120 0.21 -3.25 -3.44
C GLY A 120 -0.67 -2.00 -3.56
N SER A 121 -1.99 -2.15 -3.61
CA SER A 121 -2.95 -1.03 -3.66
C SER A 121 -3.91 -1.09 -2.46
N PRO A 122 -3.62 -0.36 -1.35
CA PRO A 122 -4.56 -0.30 -0.23
C PRO A 122 -5.88 0.36 -0.62
N ASP A 123 -5.85 1.39 -1.47
CA ASP A 123 -7.03 2.17 -1.85
C ASP A 123 -7.97 1.37 -2.79
N ASP A 124 -7.43 0.39 -3.53
CA ASP A 124 -8.22 -0.54 -4.37
C ASP A 124 -8.69 -1.77 -3.59
N SER A 125 -8.25 -1.93 -2.34
CA SER A 125 -8.61 -3.07 -1.49
C SER A 125 -9.91 -2.82 -0.76
N TYR A 126 -10.96 -3.56 -1.10
CA TYR A 126 -12.29 -3.42 -0.50
C TYR A 126 -12.26 -3.52 1.04
N LEU A 127 -11.45 -4.43 1.59
CA LEU A 127 -11.28 -4.57 3.04
C LEU A 127 -10.77 -3.29 3.70
N PHE A 128 -9.81 -2.59 3.06
CA PHE A 128 -9.25 -1.37 3.60
C PHE A 128 -10.25 -0.22 3.56
N MET A 129 -10.97 -0.06 2.45
CA MET A 129 -12.02 0.96 2.31
C MET A 129 -13.10 0.83 3.40
N VAL A 130 -13.53 -0.41 3.66
CA VAL A 130 -14.54 -0.72 4.68
C VAL A 130 -14.03 -0.48 6.11
N ILE A 131 -12.76 -0.74 6.39
CA ILE A 131 -12.12 -0.46 7.69
C ILE A 131 -11.88 1.04 7.89
N ASN A 132 -11.53 1.76 6.82
CA ASN A 132 -11.27 3.20 6.89
C ASN A 132 -12.57 4.03 6.91
N HIS A 133 -13.72 3.39 6.68
CA HIS A 133 -15.05 3.99 6.55
C HIS A 133 -15.22 4.85 5.30
N ASP A 134 -14.56 4.46 4.19
CA ASP A 134 -14.71 5.13 2.90
C ASP A 134 -15.92 4.61 2.10
N THR A 135 -16.42 3.42 2.44
CA THR A 135 -17.54 2.77 1.72
C THR A 135 -18.39 1.93 2.68
N GLU A 136 -19.71 1.94 2.45
CA GLU A 136 -20.67 1.15 3.20
C GLU A 136 -20.72 -0.31 2.70
N PRO A 137 -20.89 -1.30 3.60
CA PRO A 137 -21.12 -1.18 5.04
C PRO A 137 -19.84 -0.88 5.83
N TYR A 138 -19.94 -0.03 6.86
CA TYR A 138 -18.82 0.26 7.76
C TYR A 138 -18.51 -0.93 8.67
N MET A 139 -17.22 -1.20 8.88
CA MET A 139 -16.76 -2.21 9.84
C MET A 139 -15.88 -1.55 10.92
N PRO A 140 -16.04 -1.89 12.21
CA PRO A 140 -17.04 -2.80 12.78
C PRO A 140 -18.46 -2.20 12.81
N PRO A 141 -19.54 -3.00 12.66
CA PRO A 141 -20.92 -2.48 12.64
C PRO A 141 -21.45 -2.07 14.02
N GLU A 142 -21.00 -2.74 15.07
CA GLU A 142 -21.47 -2.57 16.45
C GLU A 142 -20.47 -1.79 17.33
N SER A 143 -19.45 -1.15 16.73
CA SER A 143 -18.39 -0.47 17.47
C SER A 143 -17.80 0.68 16.68
N ASP A 144 -17.16 1.61 17.40
CA ASP A 144 -16.43 2.72 16.80
C ASP A 144 -15.30 2.23 15.89
N LYS A 145 -14.82 3.15 15.03
CA LYS A 145 -13.69 2.93 14.13
C LYS A 145 -12.48 2.38 14.88
N LEU A 146 -11.75 1.47 14.22
CA LEU A 146 -10.51 0.91 14.76
C LEU A 146 -9.48 2.02 15.01
N PRO A 147 -8.61 1.87 16.02
CA PRO A 147 -7.57 2.86 16.28
C PRO A 147 -6.66 3.00 15.06
N ASP A 148 -6.29 4.25 14.75
CA ASP A 148 -5.55 4.57 13.52
C ASP A 148 -4.24 3.79 13.40
N GLU A 149 -3.56 3.47 14.50
CA GLU A 149 -2.34 2.65 14.50
C GLU A 149 -2.55 1.25 13.91
N MET A 150 -3.70 0.61 14.19
CA MET A 150 -4.04 -0.70 13.63
C MET A 150 -4.36 -0.59 12.14
N ILE A 151 -5.09 0.46 11.75
CA ILE A 151 -5.42 0.74 10.35
C ILE A 151 -4.15 0.99 9.54
N GLN A 152 -3.21 1.80 10.07
CA GLN A 152 -1.93 2.06 9.42
C GLN A 152 -1.07 0.80 9.29
N THR A 153 -1.12 -0.11 10.27
CA THR A 153 -0.42 -1.39 10.20
C THR A 153 -0.97 -2.26 9.05
N VAL A 154 -2.30 -2.33 8.91
CA VAL A 154 -2.95 -3.05 7.81
C VAL A 154 -2.66 -2.37 6.47
N LYS A 155 -2.72 -1.04 6.39
CA LYS A 155 -2.39 -0.28 5.19
C LYS A 155 -0.98 -0.58 4.70
N THR A 156 0.01 -0.44 5.58
CA THR A 156 1.42 -0.67 5.26
C THR A 156 1.65 -2.12 4.84
N TRP A 157 0.96 -3.09 5.46
CA TRP A 157 1.05 -4.49 5.06
C TRP A 157 0.52 -4.72 3.65
N ILE A 158 -0.61 -4.11 3.27
CA ILE A 158 -1.16 -4.21 1.91
C ILE A 158 -0.24 -3.54 0.89
N GLU A 159 0.32 -2.36 1.20
CA GLU A 159 1.31 -1.66 0.37
C GLU A 159 2.56 -2.49 0.10
N LEU A 160 2.98 -3.29 1.09
CA LEU A 160 4.10 -4.24 0.94
C LEU A 160 3.73 -5.48 0.12
N GLY A 161 2.50 -5.57 -0.38
CA GLY A 161 1.99 -6.70 -1.14
C GLY A 161 1.35 -7.80 -0.29
N ALA A 162 0.98 -7.50 0.95
CA ALA A 162 0.38 -8.48 1.86
C ALA A 162 1.23 -9.76 2.07
N PRO A 163 2.50 -9.66 2.52
CA PRO A 163 3.33 -10.85 2.78
C PRO A 163 2.76 -11.72 3.92
N GLU A 164 2.64 -13.03 3.67
CA GLU A 164 2.22 -14.01 4.67
C GLU A 164 3.26 -14.15 5.80
N THR A 165 4.52 -14.40 5.44
CA THR A 165 5.62 -14.60 6.38
C THR A 165 6.77 -13.63 6.14
N SER A 166 7.66 -13.51 7.12
CA SER A 166 8.91 -12.74 6.99
C SER A 166 9.86 -13.24 5.90
N THR A 167 9.61 -14.37 5.23
CA THR A 167 10.47 -14.90 4.16
C THR A 167 9.76 -15.03 2.81
N SER A 168 8.43 -14.94 2.78
CA SER A 168 7.67 -15.08 1.54
C SER A 168 7.85 -13.86 0.63
N LYS A 169 8.25 -14.13 -0.62
CA LYS A 169 8.29 -13.16 -1.70
C LYS A 169 6.88 -13.05 -2.27
N VAL A 170 6.19 -11.94 -1.98
CA VAL A 170 4.88 -11.69 -2.56
C VAL A 170 5.04 -11.57 -4.06
N THR A 171 4.41 -12.48 -4.80
CA THR A 171 4.19 -12.31 -6.23
C THR A 171 2.91 -11.51 -6.36
N LEU A 172 3.03 -10.20 -6.59
CA LEU A 172 1.89 -9.37 -6.95
C LEU A 172 1.29 -10.01 -8.22
N PRO A 173 0.05 -10.52 -8.20
CA PRO A 173 -0.59 -10.93 -9.43
C PRO A 173 -0.73 -9.67 -10.26
N LYS A 174 0.09 -9.54 -11.31
CA LYS A 174 -0.09 -8.50 -12.32
C LYS A 174 -1.48 -8.77 -12.90
N LYS A 175 -2.47 -8.03 -12.45
CA LYS A 175 -3.82 -8.04 -13.01
C LYS A 175 -3.67 -7.53 -14.44
N GLU A 176 -3.41 -8.44 -15.37
CA GLU A 176 -3.56 -8.14 -16.77
C GLU A 176 -5.02 -7.78 -16.92
N LYS A 177 -5.27 -6.49 -17.21
CA LYS A 177 -6.58 -5.98 -17.54
C LYS A 177 -7.00 -6.67 -18.83
N VAL A 178 -7.55 -7.87 -18.70
CA VAL A 178 -8.24 -8.54 -19.80
C VAL A 178 -9.44 -7.65 -20.07
N ASN A 179 -9.28 -6.76 -21.04
CA ASN A 179 -10.42 -6.07 -21.62
C ASN A 179 -11.25 -7.17 -22.28
N LEU A 180 -12.33 -7.58 -21.63
CA LEU A 180 -13.46 -8.24 -22.31
C LEU A 180 -14.18 -7.18 -23.16
N SER A 181 -13.47 -6.49 -24.03
CA SER A 181 -14.09 -5.90 -25.21
C SER A 181 -14.11 -7.02 -26.25
N VAL A 182 -15.23 -7.72 -26.31
CA VAL A 182 -15.56 -8.52 -27.48
C VAL A 182 -15.89 -7.53 -28.57
N ASP A 183 -14.85 -7.07 -29.28
CA ASP A 183 -14.97 -6.28 -30.50
C ASP A 183 -15.37 -7.20 -31.67
N VAL A 184 -16.39 -8.03 -31.47
CA VAL A 184 -17.10 -8.68 -32.56
C VAL A 184 -18.38 -7.88 -32.71
N ALA A 185 -18.35 -6.90 -33.60
CA ALA A 185 -19.58 -6.28 -34.07
C ALA A 185 -20.56 -7.41 -34.41
N ALA A 186 -21.81 -7.32 -33.92
CA ALA A 186 -22.86 -8.35 -33.98
C ALA A 186 -23.35 -8.66 -35.42
N GLY A 187 -22.43 -8.69 -36.37
CA GLY A 187 -22.61 -8.53 -37.81
C GLY A 187 -21.31 -8.67 -38.62
N ALA A 188 -20.12 -8.64 -37.99
CA ALA A 188 -18.85 -8.79 -38.70
C ALA A 188 -18.52 -10.27 -38.92
N ARG A 189 -18.32 -10.64 -40.19
CA ARG A 189 -17.83 -11.97 -40.57
C ARG A 189 -16.39 -12.10 -40.07
N PRO A 190 -16.06 -13.11 -39.24
CA PRO A 190 -14.69 -13.31 -38.81
C PRO A 190 -13.79 -13.63 -40.01
N GLU A 191 -12.60 -13.05 -40.06
CA GLU A 191 -11.59 -13.38 -41.06
C GLU A 191 -11.10 -14.82 -40.86
N GLY A 192 -11.56 -15.74 -41.73
CA GLY A 192 -11.14 -17.13 -41.72
C GLY A 192 -11.87 -17.97 -42.77
N PRO A 193 -11.35 -19.17 -43.12
CA PRO A 193 -12.12 -20.12 -43.89
C PRO A 193 -13.44 -20.40 -43.17
N PRO A 194 -14.57 -20.52 -43.91
CA PRO A 194 -15.84 -20.83 -43.27
C PRO A 194 -15.67 -22.10 -42.44
N PRO A 195 -16.23 -22.17 -41.22
CA PRO A 195 -16.15 -23.36 -40.38
C PRO A 195 -17.04 -24.45 -41.00
N LEU A 196 -16.57 -25.06 -42.08
CA LEU A 196 -17.22 -26.15 -42.79
C LEU A 196 -16.39 -27.41 -42.53
N PRO A 197 -17.01 -28.52 -42.08
CA PRO A 197 -16.30 -29.80 -42.08
C PRO A 197 -15.97 -30.19 -43.52
N ASP A 198 -14.79 -30.79 -43.74
CA ASP A 198 -14.33 -31.20 -45.08
C ASP A 198 -15.26 -32.21 -45.77
N VAL A 199 -16.08 -32.94 -45.00
CA VAL A 199 -17.03 -33.92 -45.51
C VAL A 199 -18.43 -33.65 -44.94
N LEU A 200 -19.34 -33.23 -45.82
CA LEU A 200 -20.78 -33.23 -45.51
C LEU A 200 -21.36 -34.55 -46.00
N SER A 201 -21.97 -35.32 -45.09
CA SER A 201 -22.77 -36.47 -45.47
C SER A 201 -23.93 -35.99 -46.35
N LEU A 202 -23.94 -36.41 -47.63
CA LEU A 202 -24.97 -36.05 -48.61
C LEU A 202 -26.29 -36.78 -48.38
N GLU A 203 -26.28 -37.77 -47.49
CA GLU A 203 -27.47 -38.49 -47.04
C GLU A 203 -28.03 -37.84 -45.77
N PRO A 204 -29.32 -37.45 -45.74
CA PRO A 204 -29.94 -37.00 -44.51
C PRO A 204 -30.04 -38.19 -43.55
N VAL A 205 -29.34 -38.11 -42.41
CA VAL A 205 -29.53 -39.07 -41.32
C VAL A 205 -30.88 -38.77 -40.66
N VAL A 206 -31.89 -39.56 -40.96
CA VAL A 206 -33.26 -39.43 -40.43
C VAL A 206 -33.49 -40.46 -39.34
N HIS A 207 -33.60 -40.03 -38.09
CA HIS A 207 -34.04 -40.84 -36.94
C HIS A 207 -34.62 -39.86 -35.89
N THR A 208 -35.79 -39.99 -35.25
CA THR A 208 -36.81 -41.05 -35.06
C THR A 208 -38.19 -40.42 -34.69
N GLU A 209 -39.20 -41.27 -34.41
CA GLU A 209 -40.60 -40.99 -34.01
C GLU A 209 -40.79 -40.24 -32.65
N ALA A 210 -39.73 -39.78 -31.98
CA ALA A 210 -39.85 -39.08 -30.70
C ALA A 210 -39.93 -37.56 -30.88
N THR A 211 -41.04 -36.95 -30.46
CA THR A 211 -41.34 -35.51 -30.53
C THR A 211 -40.61 -34.71 -29.45
N THR A 212 -39.28 -34.82 -29.34
CA THR A 212 -38.53 -33.82 -28.56
C THR A 212 -38.61 -32.51 -29.34
N ALA A 213 -39.44 -31.59 -28.83
CA ALA A 213 -39.66 -30.31 -29.46
C ALA A 213 -38.33 -29.58 -29.58
N VAL A 214 -37.92 -29.28 -30.81
CA VAL A 214 -36.80 -28.41 -31.08
C VAL A 214 -37.02 -27.11 -30.30
N SER A 215 -36.25 -26.94 -29.24
CA SER A 215 -36.40 -25.84 -28.28
C SER A 215 -35.76 -24.56 -28.81
N ALA A 216 -34.76 -24.67 -29.68
CA ALA A 216 -34.20 -23.54 -30.39
C ALA A 216 -33.56 -23.94 -31.73
N ILE A 217 -33.65 -23.05 -32.71
CA ILE A 217 -32.88 -23.13 -33.96
C ILE A 217 -32.12 -21.83 -34.11
N ALA A 218 -30.83 -21.91 -34.39
CA ALA A 218 -30.00 -20.77 -34.75
C ALA A 218 -29.39 -20.99 -36.14
N THR A 219 -29.47 -19.98 -36.98
CA THR A 219 -28.85 -19.98 -38.31
C THR A 219 -27.71 -18.98 -38.33
N SER A 220 -26.58 -19.36 -38.92
CA SER A 220 -25.48 -18.41 -39.09
C SER A 220 -25.76 -17.51 -40.29
N PRO A 221 -25.58 -16.17 -40.21
CA PRO A 221 -25.81 -15.27 -41.34
C PRO A 221 -24.83 -15.45 -42.52
N TRP A 222 -23.69 -16.11 -42.28
CA TRP A 222 -22.58 -16.16 -43.24
C TRP A 222 -22.15 -17.58 -43.65
N ALA A 223 -22.70 -18.62 -43.04
CA ALA A 223 -22.43 -20.02 -43.40
C ALA A 223 -23.74 -20.79 -43.62
N LYS A 224 -23.66 -21.86 -44.42
CA LYS A 224 -24.80 -22.76 -44.71
C LYS A 224 -24.98 -23.80 -43.60
N LEU A 225 -25.02 -23.34 -42.35
CA LEU A 225 -25.11 -24.18 -41.17
C LEU A 225 -26.29 -23.75 -40.29
N ILE A 226 -26.93 -24.74 -39.69
CA ILE A 226 -28.07 -24.59 -38.79
C ILE A 226 -27.75 -25.37 -37.52
N ALA A 227 -27.79 -24.70 -36.38
CA ALA A 227 -27.72 -25.34 -35.08
C ALA A 227 -29.14 -25.57 -34.58
N VAL A 228 -29.43 -26.81 -34.19
CA VAL A 228 -30.73 -27.23 -33.66
C VAL A 228 -30.51 -27.72 -32.23
N ALA A 229 -31.19 -27.12 -31.26
CA ALA A 229 -31.23 -27.57 -29.88
C ALA A 229 -32.59 -28.23 -29.63
N GLY A 230 -32.57 -29.46 -29.10
CA GLY A 230 -33.76 -30.25 -28.74
C GLY A 230 -33.65 -30.78 -27.32
#